data_AF-A0A212FLR4-F1
#
_entry.id   AF-A0A212FLR4-F1
#
_cell.length_a   1.000
_cell.length_b   1.000
_cell.length_c   1.000
_cell.angle_alpha   90.00
_cell.angle_beta   90.00
_cell.angle_gamma   90.00
#
_symmetry.space_group_name_H-M   'P 1'
#
loop_
_entity.id
_entity.type
_entity.pdbx_description
1 polymer ?
#
loop_
_entity_poly.entity_id
_entity_poly.type
_entity_poly.pdbx_seq_one_letter_code
_entity_poly.pdbx_strand_id
1 'polypeptide(L)' 'VHDATPFRFNEQDTAINYFGRLLEAGGYNYYGTERIYSGVDGREMQADIFCGLVHYQRLRHMVSDKWQVRLAAC' A
#
# COMPACT_ATOMS: atom_id res chain seq x y z
N VAL A 1 18.75 -1.02 0.20
CA VAL A 1 17.96 -1.65 -0.88
C VAL A 1 17.64 -3.06 -0.43
N HIS A 2 16.37 -3.38 -0.21
CA HIS A 2 15.97 -4.73 0.23
C HIS A 2 15.82 -5.63 -0.99
N ASP A 3 16.40 -6.83 -0.90
CA ASP A 3 16.32 -7.84 -1.96
C ASP A 3 14.97 -8.54 -1.90
N ALA A 4 14.29 -8.62 -3.05
CA ALA A 4 12.99 -9.28 -3.20
C ALA A 4 13.09 -10.55 -4.07
N THR A 5 14.30 -11.11 -4.23
CA THR A 5 14.49 -12.39 -4.93
C THR A 5 13.68 -13.52 -4.27
N PRO A 6 13.02 -14.38 -5.09
CA PRO A 6 12.18 -15.44 -4.55
C PRO A 6 13.02 -16.49 -3.79
N PHE A 7 12.40 -17.15 -2.80
CA PHE A 7 12.99 -18.25 -2.01
C PHE A 7 14.23 -17.90 -1.17
N ARG A 8 14.39 -16.64 -0.76
CA ARG A 8 15.42 -16.21 0.21
C ARG A 8 15.08 -16.55 1.67
N PHE A 9 13.79 -16.66 1.99
CA PHE A 9 13.30 -16.81 3.36
C PHE A 9 12.97 -18.27 3.64
N ASN A 10 13.33 -18.73 4.84
CA ASN A 10 13.07 -20.08 5.35
C ASN A 10 12.06 -20.02 6.50
N GLU A 11 11.57 -21.18 6.96
CA GLU A 11 10.63 -21.26 8.09
C GLU A 11 11.24 -20.73 9.41
N GLN A 12 12.55 -20.82 9.58
CA GLN A 12 13.24 -20.25 10.74
C GLN A 12 13.45 -18.73 10.62
N ASP A 13 13.63 -18.22 9.41
CA ASP A 13 13.90 -16.81 9.10
C ASP A 13 12.82 -16.25 8.18
N THR A 14 11.67 -15.95 8.77
CA THR A 14 10.52 -15.41 8.05
C THR A 14 10.74 -13.94 7.66
N ALA A 15 10.21 -13.55 6.50
CA ALA A 15 10.25 -12.16 6.04
C ALA A 15 9.62 -11.19 7.04
N ILE A 16 8.56 -11.62 7.75
CA ILE A 16 7.87 -10.81 8.76
C ILE A 16 8.83 -10.43 9.90
N ASN A 17 9.60 -11.38 10.42
CA ASN A 17 10.54 -11.09 11.51
C ASN A 17 11.67 -10.18 11.05
N TYR A 18 12.14 -10.33 9.81
CA TYR A 18 13.17 -9.47 9.23
C TYR A 18 12.69 -8.03 9.07
N PHE A 19 11.53 -7.81 8.44
CA PHE A 19 10.98 -6.46 8.22
C PHE A 19 10.40 -5.86 9.50
N GLY A 20 9.83 -6.66 10.40
CA GLY A 20 9.30 -6.19 11.68
C GLY A 20 10.37 -5.56 12.57
N ARG A 21 11.55 -6.19 12.68
CA ARG A 21 12.70 -5.62 13.41
C ARG A 21 13.23 -4.33 12.78
N LEU A 22 13.18 -4.23 11.45
CA LEU A 22 13.56 -3.01 10.74
C LEU A 22 12.56 -1.86 11.00
N LEU A 23 11.27 -2.18 11.05
CA LEU A 23 10.22 -1.21 11.39
C LEU A 23 10.35 -0.73 12.85
N GLU A 24 10.61 -1.64 13.79
CA GLU A 24 10.87 -1.28 15.20
C GLU A 24 12.08 -0.36 15.34
N ALA A 25 13.17 -0.65 14.61
CA ALA A 25 14.35 0.22 14.59
C ALA A 25 14.05 1.61 14.00
N GLY A 26 13.05 1.71 13.13
CA GLY A 26 12.52 2.97 12.59
C GLY A 26 11.50 3.67 13.49
N GLY A 27 11.15 3.10 14.65
CA GLY A 27 10.13 3.65 15.55
C GLY A 27 8.67 3.39 15.12
N TYR A 28 8.47 2.48 14.16
CA TYR A 28 7.16 2.04 13.70
C TYR A 28 6.71 0.78 14.44
N ASN A 29 5.43 0.43 14.28
CA ASN A 29 4.89 -0.81 14.82
C ASN A 29 5.50 -2.02 14.10
N TYR A 30 5.84 -3.06 14.85
CA TYR A 30 6.35 -4.34 14.34
C TYR A 30 5.45 -4.94 13.24
N TYR A 31 4.13 -4.79 13.39
CA TYR A 31 3.16 -5.30 12.43
C TYR A 31 2.84 -4.33 11.29
N GLY A 32 3.50 -3.16 11.23
CA GLY A 32 3.24 -2.13 10.21
C GLY A 32 1.85 -1.48 10.30
N THR A 33 1.17 -1.61 11.44
CA THR A 33 -0.12 -0.96 11.67
C THR A 33 0.07 0.41 12.32
N GLU A 34 -0.63 1.41 11.77
CA GLU A 34 -0.56 2.80 12.20
C GLU A 34 -1.96 3.33 12.53
N ARG A 35 -2.02 4.27 13.49
CA ARG A 35 -3.25 4.98 13.86
C ARG A 35 -3.45 6.15 12.92
N ILE A 36 -4.58 6.15 12.21
CA ILE A 36 -4.88 7.14 11.19
C ILE A 36 -6.12 7.94 11.58
N TYR A 37 -6.15 9.21 11.18
CA TYR A 37 -7.28 10.11 11.39
C TYR A 37 -8.14 10.20 10.13
N SER A 38 -9.46 10.23 10.32
CA SER A 38 -10.42 10.41 9.24
C SER A 38 -10.25 11.80 8.60
N GLY A 39 -10.07 11.85 7.28
CA GLY A 39 -9.98 13.10 6.53
C GLY A 39 -11.29 13.90 6.45
N VAL A 40 -12.42 13.28 6.79
CA VAL A 40 -13.74 13.95 6.78
C VAL A 40 -14.04 14.60 8.13
N ASP A 41 -13.90 13.83 9.22
CA ASP A 41 -14.32 14.26 10.56
C ASP A 41 -13.16 14.67 11.48
N GLY A 42 -11.90 14.43 11.08
CA GLY A 42 -10.71 14.67 11.90
C GLY A 42 -10.57 13.76 13.13
N ARG A 43 -11.49 12.81 13.30
CA ARG A 43 -11.50 11.85 14.41
C ARG A 43 -10.56 10.70 14.13
N GLU A 44 -9.97 10.17 15.19
CA GLU A 44 -9.16 8.97 15.12
C GLU A 44 -10.00 7.76 14.72
N MET A 45 -9.48 6.95 13.81
CA MET A 45 -10.16 5.73 13.38
C MET A 45 -10.03 4.66 14.46
N GLN A 46 -11.11 3.93 14.74
CA GLN A 46 -11.13 2.91 15.80
C GLN A 46 -10.28 1.68 15.48
N ALA A 47 -9.94 1.46 14.20
CA ALA A 47 -9.11 0.36 13.76
C ALA A 47 -7.74 0.87 13.32
N ASP A 48 -6.69 0.13 13.66
CA ASP A 48 -5.35 0.40 13.15
C ASP A 48 -5.27 -0.02 11.68
N ILE A 49 -4.71 0.84 10.84
CA ILE A 49 -4.59 0.61 9.40
C ILE A 49 -3.19 0.07 9.11
N PHE A 50 -3.11 -1.02 8.34
CA PHE A 50 -1.84 -1.49 7.81
C PHE A 50 -1.40 -0.59 6.64
N CYS A 51 -0.29 0.11 6.81
CA CYS A 51 0.25 1.04 5.84
C CYS A 51 1.69 0.66 5.47
N GLY A 52 2.02 0.83 4.18
CA GLY A 52 3.34 0.50 3.68
C GLY A 52 3.59 1.01 2.26
N LEU A 53 4.85 0.98 1.85
CA LEU A 53 5.28 1.41 0.53
C LEU A 53 5.20 0.24 -0.45
N VAL A 54 4.43 0.43 -1.52
CA VAL A 54 4.26 -0.58 -2.58
C VAL A 54 4.52 0.06 -3.95
N HIS A 55 5.25 -0.65 -4.81
CA HIS A 55 5.51 -0.19 -6.17
C HIS A 55 4.29 -0.45 -7.07
N TYR A 56 3.53 0.60 -7.35
CA TYR A 56 2.40 0.55 -8.29
C TYR A 56 2.83 0.95 -9.71
N GLN A 57 2.23 0.29 -10.70
CA GLN A 57 2.40 0.62 -12.11
C GLN A 57 1.09 1.16 -12.67
N ARG A 58 1.14 2.31 -13.34
CA ARG A 58 -0.01 2.87 -14.06
C ARG A 58 -0.18 2.15 -15.39
N LEU A 59 -1.37 1.57 -15.62
CA LEU A 59 -1.69 0.92 -16.87
C LEU A 59 -1.90 1.94 -17.99
N ARG A 60 -1.70 1.52 -19.25
CA ARG A 60 -1.76 2.43 -20.42
C ARG A 60 -3.17 2.89 -20.77
N HIS A 61 -4.18 2.04 -20.57
CA HIS A 61 -5.54 2.37 -20.98
C HIS A 61 -6.22 3.24 -19.93
N MET A 62 -6.60 4.45 -20.32
CA MET A 62 -7.32 5.38 -19.47
C MET A 62 -8.79 5.45 -19.86
N VAL A 63 -9.65 5.74 -18.88
CA VAL A 63 -11.10 5.96 -19.10
C VAL A 63 -11.34 7.15 -20.04
N SER A 64 -10.45 8.14 -20.01
CA SER A 64 -10.46 9.31 -20.89
C SER A 64 -10.33 8.99 -22.38
N ASP A 65 -9.89 7.80 -22.76
CA ASP A 65 -9.68 7.47 -24.18
C ASP A 65 -10.94 6.85 -24.82
N LYS A 66 -11.99 6.61 -24.02
CA LYS A 66 -13.18 5.86 -24.45
C LYS A 66 -14.49 6.66 -24.46
N TRP A 67 -14.45 7.96 -24.20
CA TRP A 67 -15.65 8.77 -24.28
C TRP A 67 -16.04 8.96 -25.75
N GLN A 68 -17.26 8.55 -26.10
CA GLN A 68 -17.82 8.73 -27.43
C GLN A 68 -19.17 9.43 -27.28
N VAL A 69 -19.33 10.56 -27.94
CA VAL A 69 -20.60 11.30 -28.03
C VAL A 69 -21.01 11.33 -29.49
N ARG A 70 -22.22 10.85 -29.80
CA ARG A 70 -22.81 10.97 -31.12
C ARG A 70 -24.07 11.82 -30.99
N LEU A 71 -24.06 13.00 -31.59
CA LEU A 71 -25.23 13.87 -31.73
C LEU A 71 -25.87 13.60 -33.09
N ALA A 72 -27.20 13.42 -33.12
CA ALA A 72 -27.95 13.45 -34.36
C ALA A 72 -28.06 14.91 -34.81
N ALA A 73 -27.43 15.26 -35.93
CA ALA A 73 -27.64 16.55 -36.56
C ALA A 73 -29.09 16.61 -37.10
N CYS A 74 -29.75 17.73 -36.81
CA CYS A 74 -31.14 18.04 -37.17
C CYS A 74 -31.34 18.17 -38.68
#